data_AF-A0A1I4WHF1-F1
#
_entry.id   AF-A0A1I4WHF1-F1
#
_cell.length_a   1.000
_cell.length_b   1.000
_cell.length_c   1.000
_cell.angle_alpha   90.00
_cell.angle_beta   90.00
_cell.angle_gamma   90.00
#
_symmetry.space_group_name_H-M   'P 1'
#
loop_
_entity.id
_entity.type
_entity.pdbx_description
1 polymer ?
#
loop_
_entity_poly.entity_id
_entity_poly.type
_entity_poly.pdbx_seq_one_letter_code
_entity_poly.pdbx_strand_id
1 'polypeptide(L)'
;MTAEDAPLEHNPMGGNGGNCGEVLAEVWLFLDQECDPERRRFLQRHIDDCAPCLAEYGIDEKLKALLARKCGGEAAPESLKDRLRTQIRSAVLEQAEVRVESGPEGTSVSVARRRTEYRER
;
A
#
# COMPACT_ATOMS: atom_id res chain seq x y z
N MET A 1 5.62 35.27 24.63
CA MET A 1 4.77 35.72 23.50
C MET A 1 4.66 34.50 22.59
N THR A 2 3.73 33.61 22.93
CA THR A 2 3.60 32.29 22.31
C THR A 2 2.96 32.43 20.94
N ALA A 3 3.52 31.70 19.98
CA ALA A 3 2.96 31.51 18.65
C ALA A 3 1.92 30.41 18.76
N GLU A 4 0.69 30.80 19.05
CA GLU A 4 -0.46 29.90 19.11
C GLU A 4 -1.58 30.50 18.26
N ASP A 5 -2.18 29.63 17.44
CA ASP A 5 -3.43 29.82 16.70
C ASP A 5 -3.42 30.75 15.48
N ALA A 6 -2.84 30.25 14.39
CA ALA A 6 -3.37 30.56 13.06
C ALA A 6 -4.49 29.53 12.76
N PRO A 7 -5.77 29.93 12.67
CA PRO A 7 -6.82 29.00 12.28
C PRO A 7 -6.55 28.58 10.84
N LEU A 8 -6.36 27.27 10.62
CA LEU A 8 -6.36 26.69 9.28
C LEU A 8 -7.73 26.98 8.68
N GLU A 9 -7.80 27.98 7.80
CA GLU A 9 -9.05 28.38 7.14
C GLU A 9 -9.58 27.19 6.33
N HIS A 10 -10.62 26.59 6.88
CA HIS A 10 -11.39 25.52 6.30
C HIS A 10 -12.13 26.09 5.09
N ASN A 11 -11.65 25.81 3.88
CA ASN A 11 -12.32 26.24 2.65
C ASN A 11 -13.59 25.38 2.43
N PRO A 12 -14.80 25.86 2.73
CA PRO A 12 -15.99 25.03 2.82
C PRO A 12 -16.73 25.07 1.49
N MET A 13 -16.10 24.62 0.40
CA MET A 13 -16.75 24.55 -0.90
C MET A 13 -16.23 23.34 -1.70
N GLY A 14 -16.91 22.20 -1.54
CA GLY A 14 -16.63 21.00 -2.33
C GLY A 14 -17.55 19.86 -1.90
N GLY A 15 -18.69 19.74 -2.58
CA GLY A 15 -19.64 18.66 -2.36
C GLY A 15 -19.04 17.28 -2.67
N ASN A 16 -19.62 16.28 -2.01
CA ASN A 16 -19.35 14.84 -2.05
C ASN A 16 -18.28 14.30 -1.08
N GLY A 17 -18.76 13.96 0.13
CA GLY A 17 -18.29 12.82 0.94
C GLY A 17 -17.04 12.97 1.79
N GLY A 18 -16.19 14.00 1.60
CA GLY A 18 -14.96 14.17 2.38
C GLY A 18 -14.42 15.59 2.33
N ASN A 19 -13.71 16.01 3.38
CA ASN A 19 -13.00 17.29 3.40
C ASN A 19 -11.76 17.21 2.49
N CYS A 20 -11.64 18.11 1.51
CA CYS A 20 -10.52 18.14 0.56
C CYS A 20 -9.17 18.21 1.28
N GLY A 21 -9.08 18.89 2.43
CA GLY A 21 -7.86 18.95 3.23
C GLY A 21 -7.42 17.59 3.78
N GLU A 22 -8.37 16.75 4.21
CA GLU A 22 -8.09 15.40 4.69
C GLU A 22 -7.65 14.48 3.55
N VAL A 23 -8.30 14.60 2.39
CA VAL A 23 -7.95 13.82 1.20
C VAL A 23 -6.55 14.13 0.72
N LEU A 24 -6.20 15.42 0.64
CA LEU A 24 -4.86 15.85 0.21
C LEU A 24 -3.79 15.54 1.27
N ALA A 25 -4.12 15.55 2.57
CA ALA A 25 -3.18 15.14 3.61
C ALA A 25 -2.73 13.67 3.47
N GLU A 26 -3.56 12.82 2.86
CA GLU A 26 -3.30 11.39 2.68
C GLU A 26 -2.92 10.99 1.25
N VAL A 27 -2.80 11.96 0.34
CA VAL A 27 -2.53 11.69 -1.08
C VAL A 27 -1.25 10.90 -1.30
N TRP A 28 -0.23 11.11 -0.46
CA TRP A 28 1.04 10.39 -0.52
C TRP A 28 0.91 8.93 -0.11
N LEU A 29 0.15 8.63 0.95
CA LEU A 29 -0.15 7.25 1.34
C LEU A 29 -0.91 6.52 0.22
N PHE A 30 -1.84 7.22 -0.42
CA PHE A 30 -2.58 6.70 -1.57
C PHE A 30 -1.66 6.41 -2.77
N LEU A 31 -0.75 7.33 -3.09
CA LEU A 31 0.25 7.18 -4.15
C LEU A 31 1.27 6.07 -3.84
N ASP A 32 1.61 5.83 -2.58
CA ASP A 32 2.55 4.78 -2.14
C ASP A 32 1.87 3.41 -1.96
N GLN A 33 0.55 3.34 -2.14
CA GLN A 33 -0.25 2.12 -1.90
C GLN A 33 -0.19 1.66 -0.43
N GLU A 34 -0.02 2.61 0.49
CA GLU A 34 0.06 2.38 1.94
C GLU A 34 -1.30 2.58 2.63
N CYS A 35 -2.35 2.91 1.89
CA CYS A 35 -3.72 2.93 2.41
C CYS A 35 -4.32 1.53 2.47
N ASP A 36 -5.18 1.29 3.46
CA ASP A 36 -6.05 0.12 3.44
C ASP A 36 -7.05 0.19 2.25
N PRO A 37 -7.64 -0.96 1.85
CA PRO A 37 -8.49 -1.01 0.67
C PRO A 37 -9.75 -0.13 0.73
N GLU A 38 -10.32 0.07 1.92
CA GLU A 38 -11.51 0.89 2.09
C GLU A 38 -11.16 2.37 1.95
N ARG A 39 -10.10 2.80 2.63
CA ARG A 39 -9.59 4.17 2.54
C ARG A 39 -9.13 4.51 1.13
N ARG A 40 -8.45 3.58 0.44
CA ARG A 40 -8.05 3.75 -0.95
C ARG A 40 -9.24 4.03 -1.87
N ARG A 41 -10.35 3.30 -1.71
CA ARG A 41 -11.57 3.50 -2.51
C ARG A 41 -12.22 4.84 -2.22
N PHE A 42 -12.22 5.25 -0.95
CA PHE A 42 -12.72 6.56 -0.54
C PHE A 42 -11.93 7.70 -1.20
N LEU A 43 -10.61 7.69 -1.05
CA LEU A 43 -9.71 8.70 -1.63
C LEU A 43 -9.84 8.75 -3.15
N GLN A 44 -9.84 7.59 -3.81
CA GLN A 44 -10.02 7.50 -5.27
C GLN A 44 -11.32 8.17 -5.72
N ARG A 45 -12.46 7.83 -5.10
CA ARG A 45 -13.75 8.43 -5.46
C ARG A 45 -13.74 9.95 -5.29
N HIS A 46 -13.19 10.46 -4.19
CA HIS A 46 -13.14 11.91 -3.98
C HIS A 46 -12.25 12.58 -5.02
N ILE A 47 -11.07 12.04 -5.31
CA ILE A 47 -10.16 12.58 -6.33
C ILE A 47 -10.85 12.59 -7.70
N ASP A 48 -11.58 11.52 -8.05
CA ASP A 48 -12.29 11.42 -9.34
C ASP A 48 -13.45 12.40 -9.46
N ASP A 49 -14.17 12.65 -8.35
CA ASP A 49 -15.37 13.51 -8.32
C ASP A 49 -15.04 14.99 -8.05
N CYS A 50 -13.85 15.30 -7.52
CA CYS A 50 -13.47 16.63 -7.05
C CYS A 50 -12.35 17.23 -7.91
N ALA A 51 -12.73 18.08 -8.88
CA ALA A 51 -11.80 18.76 -9.80
C ALA A 51 -10.58 19.44 -9.13
N PRO A 52 -10.71 20.18 -8.00
CA PRO A 52 -9.53 20.75 -7.34
C PRO A 52 -8.60 19.67 -6.77
N CYS A 53 -9.14 18.63 -6.13
CA CYS A 53 -8.31 17.52 -5.64
C CYS A 53 -7.63 16.76 -6.77
N LEU A 54 -8.31 16.57 -7.91
CA LEU A 54 -7.71 15.95 -9.10
C LEU A 54 -6.52 16.75 -9.63
N ALA A 55 -6.62 18.08 -9.63
CA ALA A 55 -5.55 18.95 -10.09
C ALA A 55 -4.30 18.85 -9.18
N GLU A 56 -4.49 18.94 -7.86
CA GLU A 56 -3.40 18.81 -6.88
C GLU A 56 -2.78 17.40 -6.90
N TYR A 57 -3.60 16.35 -6.87
CA TYR A 57 -3.17 14.96 -7.02
C TYR A 57 -2.30 14.77 -8.28
N GLY A 58 -2.72 15.34 -9.41
CA GLY A 58 -1.97 15.24 -10.67
C GLY A 58 -0.61 15.94 -10.64
N ILE A 59 -0.39 16.91 -9.76
CA ILE A 59 0.94 17.51 -9.53
C ILE A 59 1.79 16.55 -8.71
N ASP A 60 1.27 16.04 -7.60
CA ASP A 60 1.98 15.12 -6.71
C ASP A 60 2.39 13.82 -7.41
N GLU A 61 1.50 13.27 -8.24
CA GLU A 61 1.80 12.09 -9.06
C GLU A 61 2.98 12.36 -10.02
N LYS A 62 2.95 13.49 -10.73
CA LYS A 62 4.03 13.89 -11.65
C LYS A 62 5.33 14.15 -10.92
N LEU A 63 5.26 14.76 -9.74
CA LEU A 63 6.41 15.01 -8.88
C LEU A 63 7.02 13.69 -8.42
N LYS A 64 6.22 12.76 -7.91
CA LYS A 64 6.65 11.43 -7.51
C LYS A 64 7.30 10.66 -8.66
N ALA A 65 6.71 10.70 -9.84
CA ALA A 65 7.28 10.10 -11.04
C ALA A 65 8.63 10.75 -11.45
N LEU A 66 8.74 12.07 -11.31
CA LEU A 66 9.99 12.81 -11.53
C LEU A 66 11.08 12.43 -10.52
N LEU A 67 10.74 12.32 -9.24
CA LEU A 67 11.67 11.91 -8.18
C LEU A 67 12.11 10.46 -8.40
N ALA A 68 11.21 9.55 -8.73
CA ALA A 68 11.57 8.16 -9.04
C ALA A 68 12.60 8.08 -10.19
N ARG A 69 12.42 8.84 -11.27
CA ARG A 69 13.34 8.82 -12.42
C ARG A 69 14.69 9.53 -12.19
N LYS A 70 14.74 10.54 -11.33
CA LYS A 70 15.95 11.37 -11.11
C LYS A 70 16.70 11.04 -9.82
N CYS A 71 15.99 10.55 -8.83
CA CYS A 71 16.47 10.37 -7.46
C CYS A 71 16.20 8.96 -6.91
N GLY A 72 15.54 8.07 -7.67
CA GLY A 72 15.19 6.70 -7.24
C GLY A 72 16.35 5.73 -7.07
N GLY A 73 17.58 6.16 -7.35
CA GLY A 73 18.78 5.31 -7.26
C GLY A 73 18.86 4.26 -8.37
N GLU A 74 19.77 3.30 -8.19
CA GLU A 74 19.91 2.15 -9.08
C GLU A 74 18.88 1.07 -8.74
N ALA A 75 18.36 0.40 -9.77
CA ALA A 75 17.49 -0.76 -9.56
C ALA A 75 18.22 -1.81 -8.72
N ALA A 76 17.49 -2.44 -7.79
CA ALA A 76 18.06 -3.50 -6.95
C ALA A 76 18.77 -4.57 -7.82
N PRO A 77 20.03 -4.95 -7.47
CA PRO A 77 20.77 -5.95 -8.23
C PRO A 77 20.01 -7.27 -8.36
N GLU A 78 20.13 -7.94 -9.51
CA GLU A 78 19.35 -9.17 -9.76
C GLU A 78 19.72 -10.29 -8.76
N SER A 79 20.98 -10.36 -8.34
CA SER A 79 21.44 -11.28 -7.30
C SER A 79 20.70 -11.09 -5.97
N LEU A 80 20.36 -9.85 -5.59
CA LEU A 80 19.57 -9.58 -4.39
C LEU A 80 18.13 -10.06 -4.56
N LYS A 81 17.51 -9.78 -5.72
CA LYS A 81 16.14 -10.24 -6.01
C LYS A 81 16.05 -11.76 -6.00
N ASP A 82 17.01 -12.44 -6.61
CA ASP A 82 17.03 -13.92 -6.66
C ASP A 82 17.23 -14.54 -5.30
N ARG A 83 18.12 -13.96 -4.49
CA ARG A 83 18.30 -14.36 -3.09
C ARG A 83 17.01 -14.17 -2.30
N LEU A 84 16.35 -13.02 -2.41
CA LEU A 84 15.08 -12.74 -1.73
C LEU A 84 13.98 -13.70 -2.19
N ARG A 85 13.80 -13.92 -3.49
CA ARG A 85 12.83 -14.88 -4.04
C ARG A 85 13.06 -16.29 -3.50
N THR A 86 14.31 -16.70 -3.34
CA THR A 86 14.69 -18.01 -2.79
C THR A 86 14.36 -18.10 -1.31
N GLN A 87 14.75 -17.08 -0.52
CA GLN A 87 14.45 -17.02 0.91
C GLN A 87 12.95 -17.00 1.20
N ILE A 88 12.18 -16.20 0.45
CA ILE A 88 10.72 -16.15 0.56
C ILE A 88 10.12 -17.52 0.25
N ARG A 89 10.55 -18.19 -0.83
CA ARG A 89 10.11 -19.55 -1.16
C ARG A 89 10.40 -20.53 -0.02
N SER A 90 11.62 -20.52 0.54
CA SER A 90 11.99 -21.36 1.68
C SER A 90 11.08 -21.10 2.89
N ALA A 91 10.94 -19.84 3.29
CA ALA A 91 10.13 -19.46 4.44
C ALA A 91 8.65 -19.86 4.28
N VAL A 92 8.10 -19.76 3.06
CA VAL A 92 6.73 -20.21 2.77
C VAL A 92 6.60 -21.73 2.88
N LEU A 93 7.58 -22.49 2.39
CA LEU A 93 7.58 -23.96 2.50
C LEU A 93 7.75 -24.42 3.96
N GLU A 94 8.60 -23.76 4.73
CA GLU A 94 8.78 -24.03 6.16
C GLU A 94 7.51 -23.79 6.99
N GLN A 95 6.67 -22.85 6.56
CA GLN A 95 5.37 -22.53 7.17
C GLN A 95 4.21 -23.39 6.64
N ALA A 96 4.44 -24.26 5.64
CA ALA A 96 3.41 -25.10 5.06
C ALA A 96 3.35 -26.47 5.76
N GLU A 97 2.15 -26.89 6.17
CA GLU A 97 1.86 -28.27 6.55
C GLU A 97 1.37 -29.02 5.31
N VAL A 98 2.18 -29.96 4.81
CA VAL A 98 1.83 -30.80 3.66
C VAL A 98 1.47 -32.18 4.17
N ARG A 99 0.23 -32.62 3.92
CA ARG A 99 -0.23 -34.00 4.20
C ARG A 99 -0.42 -34.73 2.89
N VAL A 100 0.24 -35.89 2.78
CA VAL A 100 0.13 -36.80 1.63
C VAL A 100 -0.53 -38.07 2.11
N GLU A 101 -1.68 -38.40 1.53
CA GLU A 101 -2.45 -39.61 1.81
C GLU A 101 -2.42 -40.48 0.56
N SER A 102 -1.98 -41.74 0.68
CA SER A 102 -1.98 -42.68 -0.44
C SER A 102 -3.01 -43.77 -0.20
N GLY A 103 -3.98 -43.88 -1.12
CA GLY A 103 -5.04 -44.87 -1.09
C GLY A 103 -5.15 -45.65 -2.41
N PRO A 104 -6.00 -46.69 -2.46
CA PRO A 104 -6.21 -47.49 -3.67
C PRO A 104 -6.80 -46.69 -4.85
N GLU A 105 -7.46 -45.57 -4.56
CA GLU A 105 -8.05 -44.63 -5.54
C GLU A 105 -7.04 -43.57 -6.04
N GLY A 106 -5.83 -43.52 -5.47
CA GLY A 106 -4.77 -42.56 -5.83
C GLY A 106 -4.11 -41.87 -4.63
N THR A 107 -3.24 -40.90 -4.93
CA THR A 107 -2.54 -40.09 -3.93
C THR A 107 -3.20 -38.71 -3.80
N SER A 108 -3.64 -38.36 -2.60
CA SER A 108 -4.15 -37.02 -2.25
C SER A 108 -3.06 -36.21 -1.55
N VAL A 109 -2.90 -34.94 -1.95
CA VAL A 109 -1.96 -33.99 -1.33
C VAL A 109 -2.74 -32.77 -0.87
N SER A 110 -2.73 -32.49 0.43
CA SER A 110 -3.32 -31.28 1.02
C SER A 110 -2.23 -30.40 1.62
N VAL A 111 -2.35 -29.08 1.41
CA VAL A 111 -1.41 -28.08 1.90
C VAL A 111 -2.17 -27.07 2.76
N ALA A 112 -1.80 -26.95 4.02
CA ALA A 112 -2.36 -25.98 4.97
C ALA A 112 -1.28 -25.01 5.44
N ARG A 113 -1.66 -23.75 5.74
CA ARG A 113 -0.71 -22.75 6.25
C ARG A 113 -0.67 -22.80 7.76
N ARG A 114 0.52 -23.00 8.35
CA ARG A 114 0.71 -22.87 9.80
C ARG A 114 0.63 -21.39 10.16
N ARG A 115 -0.25 -21.03 11.09
CA ARG A 115 -0.42 -19.63 11.55
C ARG A 115 0.85 -19.21 12.28
N THR A 116 1.56 -18.21 11.74
CA THR A 116 2.65 -17.55 12.47
C THR A 116 2.01 -16.53 13.40
N GLU A 117 2.02 -16.79 14.71
CA GLU A 117 1.64 -15.78 15.69
C GLU A 117 2.76 -14.75 15.78
N TYR A 118 2.44 -13.50 15.45
CA TYR A 118 3.38 -12.39 15.63
C TYR A 118 3.52 -12.15 17.13
N ARG A 119 4.73 -12.32 17.67
CA ARG A 119 5.00 -12.04 19.08
C ARG A 119 5.06 -10.52 19.22
N GLU A 120 4.02 -9.90 19.76
CA GLU A 120 4.05 -8.50 20.19
C GLU A 120 5.24 -8.32 21.13
N ARG A 121 6.06 -7.31 20.84
CA ARG A 121 7.31 -7.03 21.56
C ARG A 121 7.14 -5.80 22.43
#